data_AF-A0A932UZ33-F1
#
_entry.id   AF-A0A932UZ33-F1
#
_cell.length_a   1.000
_cell.length_b   1.000
_cell.length_c   1.000
_cell.angle_alpha   90.00
_cell.angle_beta   90.00
_cell.angle_gamma   90.00
#
_symmetry.space_group_name_H-M   'P 1'
#
loop_
_entity.id
_entity.type
_entity.pdbx_description
1 polymer ?
#
loop_
_entity_poly.entity_id
_entity_poly.type
_entity_poly.pdbx_seq_one_letter_code
_entity_poly.pdbx_strand_id
1 'polypeptide(L)'
;MKPVATFRHHWAKETFFEAHAPTKSQIGDTVRALRKKRGLTQRELANVLAVSQSNLSEIESGKASLSAEQFIVLLKYFNVPATVFEPTLADEGGTIQKALAAHGAYNLVEDPSILPSERLAQVETVIREVLVEGGPARSLTALAPVLFQNIDKINFTRLYARIRDLNLDLRFLWLLDNVLEAFRLEKEATNDRKLLLAITKAENVLQRHRITANLKTPPPKIGLNGALEEDSLDQSFASNQSVKEVRQKSSSISRHWGILTTLQPQDFAHTLSESRHADTH
;
A
#
# COMPACT_ATOMS: atom_id res chain seq x y z
N MET A 1 -14.80 28.07 57.95
CA MET A 1 -14.45 26.86 57.18
C MET A 1 -15.64 26.54 56.29
N LYS A 2 -15.49 26.63 54.96
CA LYS A 2 -16.57 26.39 53.98
C LYS A 2 -16.62 24.89 53.63
N PRO A 3 -17.80 24.30 53.37
CA PRO A 3 -17.89 22.88 53.05
C PRO A 3 -17.40 22.59 51.63
N VAL A 4 -16.71 21.45 51.50
CA VAL A 4 -16.16 20.88 50.28
C VAL A 4 -17.31 20.54 49.31
N ALA A 5 -17.27 21.12 48.11
CA ALA A 5 -18.21 20.80 47.05
C ALA A 5 -17.99 19.36 46.57
N THR A 6 -19.00 18.52 46.75
CA THR A 6 -19.13 17.20 46.12
C THR A 6 -19.11 17.35 44.60
N PHE A 7 -17.99 16.97 43.97
CA PHE A 7 -17.88 16.81 42.52
C PHE A 7 -18.71 15.60 42.07
N ARG A 8 -20.00 15.81 41.82
CA ARG A 8 -20.81 14.88 41.01
C ARG A 8 -20.37 15.03 39.56
N HIS A 9 -19.47 14.17 39.13
CA HIS A 9 -19.13 14.04 37.72
C HIS A 9 -20.29 13.37 36.98
N HIS A 10 -21.22 14.20 36.54
CA HIS A 10 -22.19 13.90 35.50
C HIS A 10 -21.42 13.97 34.16
N TRP A 11 -20.69 12.91 33.81
CA TRP A 11 -20.10 12.82 32.48
C TRP A 11 -21.24 12.59 31.49
N ALA A 12 -21.43 13.57 30.61
CA ALA A 12 -22.38 13.56 29.52
C ALA A 12 -22.20 12.26 28.70
N LYS A 13 -23.29 11.49 28.62
CA LYS A 13 -23.50 10.50 27.58
C LYS A 13 -23.75 11.27 26.29
N GLU A 14 -22.70 11.63 25.56
CA GLU A 14 -22.82 12.01 24.16
C GLU A 14 -21.41 12.09 23.53
N THR A 15 -21.24 11.35 22.42
CA THR A 15 -20.23 11.52 21.37
C THR A 15 -18.76 11.17 21.64
N PHE A 16 -18.46 10.03 22.25
CA PHE A 16 -17.15 9.38 22.09
C PHE A 16 -17.33 7.86 21.92
N PHE A 17 -16.83 7.31 20.79
CA PHE A 17 -16.81 5.89 20.40
C PHE A 17 -18.11 5.26 19.87
N GLU A 18 -18.46 5.58 18.62
CA GLU A 18 -19.17 4.63 17.72
C GLU A 18 -18.22 4.12 16.61
N ALA A 19 -17.01 3.70 17.00
CA ALA A 19 -16.19 2.86 16.13
C ALA A 19 -16.84 1.45 16.11
N HIS A 20 -17.71 1.20 15.14
CA HIS A 20 -18.39 -0.07 15.00
C HIS A 20 -17.36 -1.15 14.67
N ALA A 21 -17.04 -2.02 15.62
CA ALA A 21 -16.15 -3.16 15.38
C ALA A 21 -16.69 -4.01 14.21
N PRO A 22 -15.80 -4.55 13.34
CA PRO A 22 -16.24 -5.32 12.19
C PRO A 22 -17.00 -6.58 12.64
N THR A 23 -18.11 -6.85 11.95
CA THR A 23 -18.92 -8.05 12.21
C THR A 23 -18.20 -9.31 11.76
N LYS A 24 -18.59 -10.47 12.30
CA LYS A 24 -18.05 -11.78 11.88
C LYS A 24 -18.23 -12.04 10.38
N SER A 25 -19.34 -11.57 9.80
CA SER A 25 -19.58 -11.68 8.36
C SER A 25 -18.57 -10.85 7.57
N GLN A 26 -18.35 -9.59 7.95
CA GLN A 26 -17.37 -8.72 7.30
C GLN A 26 -15.96 -9.30 7.39
N ILE A 27 -15.57 -9.83 8.56
CA ILE A 27 -14.30 -10.53 8.72
C ILE A 27 -14.23 -11.75 7.80
N GLY A 28 -15.28 -12.58 7.77
CA GLY A 28 -15.38 -13.75 6.90
C GLY A 28 -15.28 -13.42 5.41
N ASP A 29 -15.91 -12.33 4.98
CA ASP A 29 -15.86 -11.85 3.60
C ASP A 29 -14.46 -11.36 3.24
N THR A 30 -13.78 -10.62 4.13
CA THR A 30 -12.38 -10.22 3.94
C THR A 30 -11.45 -11.43 3.87
N VAL A 31 -11.60 -12.44 4.74
CA VAL A 31 -10.84 -13.70 4.68
C VAL A 31 -11.04 -14.39 3.33
N ARG A 32 -12.29 -14.51 2.87
CA ARG A 32 -12.63 -15.11 1.58
C ARG A 32 -12.01 -14.33 0.43
N ALA A 33 -12.04 -13.00 0.48
CA ALA A 33 -11.46 -12.12 -0.52
C ALA A 33 -9.94 -12.30 -0.62
N LEU A 34 -9.23 -12.27 0.52
CA LEU A 34 -7.79 -12.53 0.59
C LEU A 34 -7.43 -13.91 0.03
N ARG A 35 -8.19 -14.95 0.42
CA ARG A 35 -8.00 -16.32 -0.08
C ARG A 35 -8.12 -16.38 -1.60
N LYS A 36 -9.21 -15.84 -2.13
CA LYS A 36 -9.48 -15.83 -3.59
C LYS A 36 -8.43 -15.00 -4.33
N LYS A 37 -7.98 -13.86 -3.77
CA LYS A 37 -6.92 -13.01 -4.35
C LYS A 37 -5.58 -13.77 -4.52
N ARG A 38 -5.28 -14.71 -3.62
CA ARG A 38 -4.11 -15.60 -3.73
C ARG A 38 -4.36 -16.88 -4.55
N GLY A 39 -5.55 -17.05 -5.14
CA GLY A 39 -5.91 -18.24 -5.92
C GLY A 39 -6.04 -19.53 -5.10
N LEU A 40 -6.19 -19.41 -3.78
CA LEU A 40 -6.21 -20.57 -2.87
C LEU A 40 -7.61 -21.20 -2.79
N THR A 41 -7.63 -22.52 -2.73
CA THR A 41 -8.80 -23.29 -2.31
C THR A 41 -9.04 -23.12 -0.81
N GLN A 42 -10.27 -23.36 -0.35
CA GLN A 42 -10.56 -23.35 1.10
C GLN A 42 -9.72 -24.38 1.85
N ARG A 43 -9.40 -25.52 1.25
CA ARG A 43 -8.56 -26.54 1.89
C ARG A 43 -7.12 -26.06 2.08
N GLU A 44 -6.56 -25.33 1.12
CA GLU A 44 -5.19 -24.79 1.24
C GLU A 44 -5.09 -23.73 2.33
N LEU A 45 -6.03 -22.78 2.40
CA LEU A 45 -6.01 -21.79 3.50
C LEU A 45 -6.32 -22.44 4.86
N ALA A 46 -7.19 -23.46 4.91
CA ALA A 46 -7.48 -24.17 6.14
C ALA A 46 -6.22 -24.86 6.70
N ASN A 47 -5.38 -25.43 5.84
CA ASN A 47 -4.09 -26.00 6.22
C ASN A 47 -3.14 -24.94 6.80
N VAL A 48 -3.10 -23.74 6.22
CA VAL A 48 -2.28 -22.61 6.73
C VAL A 48 -2.73 -22.19 8.12
N LEU A 49 -4.05 -22.14 8.37
CA LEU A 49 -4.61 -21.75 9.66
C LEU A 49 -4.73 -22.91 10.66
N ALA A 50 -4.27 -24.11 10.29
CA ALA A 50 -4.41 -25.35 11.07
C ALA A 50 -5.87 -25.64 11.52
N VAL A 51 -6.83 -25.44 10.61
CA VAL A 51 -8.26 -25.75 10.82
C VAL A 51 -8.78 -26.74 9.78
N SER A 52 -9.98 -27.27 9.98
CA SER A 52 -10.65 -28.07 8.96
C SER A 52 -11.22 -27.18 7.84
N GLN A 53 -11.36 -27.72 6.63
CA GLN A 53 -11.96 -26.97 5.51
C GLN A 53 -13.42 -26.56 5.81
N SER A 54 -14.16 -27.39 6.56
CA SER A 54 -15.52 -27.05 7.03
C SER A 54 -15.51 -25.83 7.95
N ASN A 55 -14.57 -25.79 8.91
CA ASN A 55 -14.42 -24.67 9.83
C ASN A 55 -14.04 -23.39 9.07
N LEU A 56 -13.14 -23.46 8.08
CA LEU A 56 -12.85 -22.30 7.24
C LEU A 56 -14.09 -21.82 6.47
N SER A 57 -14.93 -22.73 5.96
CA SER A 57 -16.18 -22.37 5.30
C SER A 57 -17.14 -21.63 6.25
N GLU A 58 -17.23 -22.08 7.50
CA GLU A 58 -18.01 -21.40 8.55
C GLU A 58 -17.43 -20.02 8.90
N ILE A 59 -16.10 -19.89 8.97
CA ILE A 59 -15.44 -18.60 9.17
C ILE A 59 -15.77 -17.64 8.01
N GLU A 60 -15.60 -18.08 6.76
CA GLU A 60 -15.86 -17.26 5.58
C GLU A 60 -17.34 -16.89 5.40
N SER A 61 -18.25 -17.65 5.99
CA SER A 61 -19.69 -17.35 6.01
C SER A 61 -20.14 -16.59 7.27
N GLY A 62 -19.20 -16.20 8.13
CA GLY A 62 -19.48 -15.46 9.37
C GLY A 62 -20.13 -16.29 10.48
N LYS A 63 -20.26 -17.62 10.30
CA LYS A 63 -20.84 -18.55 11.27
C LYS A 63 -19.85 -18.91 12.39
N ALA A 64 -18.55 -18.89 12.08
CA ALA A 64 -17.46 -19.07 13.03
C ALA A 64 -16.55 -17.85 13.08
N SER A 65 -15.69 -17.77 14.09
CA SER A 65 -14.71 -16.68 14.27
C SER A 65 -13.30 -17.24 14.27
N LEU A 66 -12.35 -16.44 13.79
CA LEU A 66 -10.93 -16.71 13.97
C LEU A 66 -10.55 -16.52 15.44
N SER A 67 -9.68 -17.39 15.96
CA SER A 67 -8.93 -17.09 17.18
C SER A 67 -7.92 -15.96 16.92
N ALA A 68 -7.39 -15.35 17.99
CA ALA A 68 -6.36 -14.31 17.86
C ALA A 68 -5.09 -14.86 17.17
N GLU A 69 -4.71 -16.11 17.48
CA GLU A 69 -3.56 -16.79 16.88
C GLU A 69 -3.78 -17.01 15.39
N GLN A 70 -4.96 -17.52 15.00
CA GLN A 70 -5.33 -17.73 13.60
C GLN A 70 -5.35 -16.40 12.83
N PHE A 71 -5.86 -15.34 13.46
CA PHE A 71 -5.85 -14.00 12.87
C PHE A 71 -4.43 -13.49 12.62
N ILE A 72 -3.51 -13.65 13.58
CA ILE A 72 -2.10 -13.26 13.40
C ILE A 72 -1.42 -14.07 12.28
N VAL A 73 -1.66 -15.39 12.22
CA VAL A 73 -1.15 -16.25 11.14
C VAL A 73 -1.69 -15.78 9.79
N LEU A 74 -2.98 -15.45 9.73
CA LEU A 74 -3.63 -14.96 8.52
C LEU A 74 -3.01 -13.64 8.03
N LEU A 75 -2.84 -12.65 8.91
CA LEU A 75 -2.22 -11.36 8.58
C LEU A 75 -0.80 -11.54 8.02
N LYS A 76 0.00 -12.38 8.69
CA LYS A 76 1.39 -12.69 8.25
C LYS A 76 1.42 -13.42 6.92
N TYR A 77 0.51 -14.37 6.72
CA TYR A 77 0.47 -15.18 5.50
C TYR A 77 0.08 -14.35 4.28
N PHE A 78 -0.90 -13.47 4.42
CA PHE A 78 -1.32 -12.60 3.32
C PHE A 78 -0.48 -11.33 3.17
N ASN A 79 0.39 -11.05 4.14
CA ASN A 79 1.17 -9.82 4.24
C ASN A 79 0.29 -8.56 4.25
N VAL A 80 -0.72 -8.55 5.12
CA VAL A 80 -1.68 -7.44 5.25
C VAL A 80 -1.78 -6.96 6.70
N PRO A 81 -2.03 -5.66 6.94
CA PRO A 81 -2.30 -5.15 8.26
C PRO A 81 -3.73 -5.48 8.73
N ALA A 82 -3.98 -5.38 10.04
CA ALA A 82 -5.30 -5.59 10.62
C ALA A 82 -6.35 -4.57 10.13
N THR A 83 -5.92 -3.40 9.65
CA THR A 83 -6.79 -2.35 9.11
C THR A 83 -7.61 -2.79 7.91
N VAL A 84 -7.18 -3.83 7.18
CA VAL A 84 -7.96 -4.44 6.07
C VAL A 84 -9.29 -5.06 6.57
N PHE A 85 -9.40 -5.30 7.88
CA PHE A 85 -10.62 -5.80 8.52
C PHE A 85 -11.46 -4.68 9.14
N GLU A 86 -11.03 -3.42 9.09
CA GLU A 86 -11.85 -2.30 9.54
C GLU A 86 -13.00 -2.07 8.56
N PRO A 87 -14.21 -1.72 9.04
CA PRO A 87 -15.32 -1.43 8.16
C PRO A 87 -15.05 -0.15 7.38
N THR A 88 -14.67 -0.31 6.12
CA THR A 88 -14.53 0.79 5.18
C THR A 88 -15.90 1.37 4.90
N LEU A 89 -16.11 2.65 5.20
CA LEU A 89 -17.24 3.39 4.65
C LEU A 89 -17.06 3.38 3.14
N ALA A 90 -17.97 2.69 2.44
CA ALA A 90 -17.90 2.47 1.01
C ALA A 90 -17.63 3.79 0.24
N ASP A 91 -16.50 3.83 -0.48
CA ASP A 91 -16.13 4.65 -1.67
C ASP A 91 -14.68 5.18 -1.64
N GLU A 92 -13.70 4.33 -1.29
CA GLU A 92 -12.28 4.75 -1.20
C GLU A 92 -11.52 4.71 -2.54
N GLY A 93 -11.98 3.92 -3.52
CA GLY A 93 -11.37 3.86 -4.85
C GLY A 93 -11.37 5.21 -5.57
N GLY A 94 -12.41 6.03 -5.36
CA GLY A 94 -12.50 7.40 -5.86
C GLY A 94 -11.70 8.40 -5.02
N THR A 95 -11.54 8.15 -3.72
CA THR A 95 -10.87 9.08 -2.78
C THR A 95 -9.36 9.01 -2.92
N ILE A 96 -8.78 7.81 -3.07
CA ILE A 96 -7.34 7.63 -3.29
C ILE A 96 -6.96 8.12 -4.69
N GLN A 97 -7.78 7.86 -5.71
CA GLN A 97 -7.55 8.42 -7.04
C GLN A 97 -7.65 9.95 -7.04
N LYS A 98 -8.60 10.55 -6.33
CA LYS A 98 -8.70 12.01 -6.16
C LYS A 98 -7.54 12.58 -5.36
N ALA A 99 -7.10 11.90 -4.30
CA ALA A 99 -5.95 12.31 -3.50
C ALA A 99 -4.66 12.20 -4.32
N LEU A 100 -4.42 11.11 -5.03
CA LEU A 100 -3.28 10.96 -5.94
C LEU A 100 -3.32 11.96 -7.09
N ALA A 101 -4.50 12.19 -7.68
CA ALA A 101 -4.69 13.23 -8.69
C ALA A 101 -4.36 14.61 -8.10
N ALA A 102 -4.80 14.92 -6.88
CA ALA A 102 -4.50 16.17 -6.17
C ALA A 102 -3.06 16.27 -5.63
N HIS A 103 -2.36 15.14 -5.46
CA HIS A 103 -0.96 15.09 -4.99
C HIS A 103 0.06 14.92 -6.12
N GLY A 104 -0.42 14.74 -7.36
CA GLY A 104 0.39 14.59 -8.57
C GLY A 104 0.07 15.59 -9.70
N ALA A 105 -1.06 16.28 -9.66
CA ALA A 105 -1.40 17.39 -10.55
C ALA A 105 -2.28 18.40 -9.81
N TYR A 106 -2.09 19.68 -10.11
CA TYR A 106 -2.68 20.83 -9.44
C TYR A 106 -2.06 21.04 -8.07
N ASN A 107 -1.03 21.90 -8.06
CA ASN A 107 -0.64 22.76 -6.95
C ASN A 107 -1.57 22.57 -5.76
N LEU A 108 -1.06 21.94 -4.69
CA LEU A 108 -1.63 21.97 -3.34
C LEU A 108 -2.72 23.01 -3.31
N VAL A 109 -4.00 22.60 -3.30
CA VAL A 109 -5.09 23.56 -3.07
C VAL A 109 -4.56 24.47 -1.99
N GLU A 110 -4.28 25.72 -2.36
CA GLU A 110 -3.68 26.71 -1.50
C GLU A 110 -4.79 27.09 -0.53
N ASP A 111 -5.17 26.15 0.32
CA ASP A 111 -5.92 26.45 1.51
C ASP A 111 -4.85 26.80 2.54
N PRO A 112 -4.58 28.10 2.78
CA PRO A 112 -3.67 28.53 3.83
C PRO A 112 -4.11 28.05 5.23
N SER A 113 -5.32 27.46 5.37
CA SER A 113 -5.78 26.84 6.60
C SER A 113 -5.07 25.52 6.93
N ILE A 114 -4.53 24.79 5.94
CA ILE A 114 -3.88 23.50 6.16
C ILE A 114 -2.39 23.67 6.42
N LEU A 115 -1.97 23.26 7.62
CA LEU A 115 -0.59 23.35 8.07
C LEU A 115 0.34 22.54 7.14
N PRO A 116 1.55 23.04 6.80
CA PRO A 116 2.51 22.32 5.96
C PRO A 116 2.83 20.90 6.48
N SER A 117 2.83 20.69 7.79
CA SER A 117 3.04 19.38 8.42
C SER A 117 1.92 18.38 8.13
N GLU A 118 0.68 18.83 8.03
CA GLU A 118 -0.49 17.99 7.76
C GLU A 118 -0.52 17.54 6.30
N ARG A 119 -0.17 18.44 5.36
CA ARG A 119 -0.03 18.09 3.94
C ARG A 119 1.05 17.03 3.70
N LEU A 120 2.16 17.10 4.42
CA LEU A 120 3.23 16.09 4.31
C LEU A 120 2.82 14.74 4.94
N ALA A 121 2.04 14.78 6.02
CA ALA A 121 1.46 13.57 6.59
C ALA A 121 0.46 12.91 5.62
N GLN A 122 -0.26 13.69 4.82
CA GLN A 122 -1.18 13.18 3.78
C GLN A 122 -0.41 12.49 2.65
N VAL A 123 0.69 13.06 2.14
CA VAL A 123 1.50 12.40 1.07
C VAL A 123 2.07 11.05 1.56
N GLU A 124 2.61 11.00 2.78
CA GLU A 124 3.09 9.74 3.36
C GLU A 124 1.96 8.72 3.55
N THR A 125 0.78 9.18 3.94
CA THR A 125 -0.41 8.35 4.12
C THR A 125 -0.87 7.79 2.78
N VAL A 126 -0.93 8.61 1.73
CA VAL A 126 -1.34 8.18 0.39
C VAL A 126 -0.38 7.13 -0.19
N ILE A 127 0.94 7.35 -0.07
CA ILE A 127 1.93 6.35 -0.50
C ILE A 127 1.69 5.02 0.24
N ARG A 128 1.46 5.08 1.55
CA ARG A 128 1.17 3.90 2.37
C ARG A 128 -0.11 3.19 1.92
N GLU A 129 -1.23 3.90 1.81
CA GLU A 129 -2.52 3.29 1.47
C GLU A 129 -2.48 2.61 0.10
N VAL A 130 -1.89 3.26 -0.90
CA VAL A 130 -1.75 2.68 -2.24
C VAL A 130 -0.93 1.37 -2.21
N LEU A 131 0.13 1.34 -1.39
CA LEU A 131 0.95 0.15 -1.21
C LEU A 131 0.26 -0.94 -0.39
N VAL A 132 -0.59 -0.58 0.57
CA VAL A 132 -1.40 -1.51 1.38
C VAL A 132 -2.44 -2.18 0.51
N GLU A 133 -3.29 -1.40 -0.15
CA GLU A 133 -4.42 -1.90 -0.92
C GLU A 133 -3.96 -2.72 -2.12
N GLY A 134 -2.84 -2.33 -2.75
CA GLY A 134 -2.49 -2.83 -4.07
C GLY A 134 -3.57 -2.38 -5.05
N GLY A 135 -3.65 -1.06 -5.24
CA GLY A 135 -4.67 -0.41 -6.07
C GLY A 135 -4.53 -0.71 -7.57
N PRO A 136 -5.43 -0.15 -8.40
CA PRO A 136 -5.33 -0.24 -9.85
C PRO A 136 -3.93 0.19 -10.33
N ALA A 137 -3.46 -0.40 -11.43
CA ALA A 137 -2.16 -0.08 -12.05
C ALA A 137 -1.85 1.43 -12.08
N ARG A 138 -2.85 2.25 -12.44
CA ARG A 138 -2.75 3.72 -12.49
C ARG A 138 -2.41 4.37 -11.14
N SER A 139 -2.99 3.89 -10.05
CA SER A 139 -2.72 4.42 -8.71
C SER A 139 -1.30 4.10 -8.25
N LEU A 140 -0.80 2.90 -8.59
CA LEU A 140 0.57 2.50 -8.29
C LEU A 140 1.58 3.30 -9.11
N THR A 141 1.36 3.48 -10.42
CA THR A 141 2.28 4.24 -11.28
C THR A 141 2.27 5.73 -10.97
N ALA A 142 1.14 6.28 -10.51
CA ALA A 142 1.03 7.66 -10.05
C ALA A 142 1.91 7.99 -8.83
N LEU A 143 2.41 6.98 -8.11
CA LEU A 143 3.38 7.23 -7.03
C LEU A 143 4.72 7.78 -7.57
N ALA A 144 5.08 7.53 -8.83
CA ALA A 144 6.31 8.08 -9.42
C ALA A 144 6.31 9.62 -9.44
N PRO A 145 5.33 10.31 -10.05
CA PRO A 145 5.28 11.77 -9.99
C PRO A 145 5.05 12.32 -8.57
N VAL A 146 4.25 11.66 -7.73
CA VAL A 146 4.05 12.08 -6.33
C VAL A 146 5.38 12.11 -5.57
N LEU A 147 6.19 11.06 -5.69
CA LEU A 147 7.52 11.00 -5.08
C LEU A 147 8.47 12.05 -5.66
N PHE A 148 8.46 12.23 -6.98
CA PHE A 148 9.32 13.20 -7.66
C PHE A 148 9.02 14.64 -7.22
N GLN A 149 7.75 15.06 -7.23
CA GLN A 149 7.32 16.42 -6.88
C GLN A 149 7.54 16.75 -5.40
N ASN A 150 7.53 15.74 -4.53
CA ASN A 150 7.65 15.90 -3.08
C ASN A 150 8.98 15.40 -2.50
N ILE A 151 9.99 15.17 -3.36
CA ILE A 151 11.22 14.47 -2.99
C ILE A 151 11.98 15.11 -1.82
N ASP A 152 12.00 16.43 -1.75
CA ASP A 152 12.69 17.19 -0.68
C ASP A 152 11.85 17.33 0.59
N LYS A 153 10.54 17.05 0.52
CA LYS A 153 9.60 17.28 1.61
C LYS A 153 9.22 15.99 2.35
N ILE A 154 9.36 14.84 1.70
CA ILE A 154 9.05 13.53 2.29
C ILE A 154 10.10 13.15 3.34
N ASN A 155 9.65 12.76 4.53
CA ASN A 155 10.54 12.14 5.52
C ASN A 155 10.62 10.64 5.25
N PHE A 156 11.52 10.23 4.35
CA PHE A 156 11.68 8.83 3.94
C PHE A 156 12.02 7.89 5.10
N THR A 157 12.73 8.36 6.12
CA THR A 157 13.05 7.56 7.31
C THR A 157 11.77 7.20 8.07
N ARG A 158 10.89 8.18 8.30
CA ARG A 158 9.59 7.98 8.96
C ARG A 158 8.63 7.16 8.11
N LEU A 159 8.56 7.47 6.81
CA LEU A 159 7.73 6.74 5.84
C LEU A 159 8.11 5.26 5.82
N TYR A 160 9.40 4.96 5.69
CA TYR A 160 9.87 3.57 5.69
C TYR A 160 9.58 2.85 7.01
N ALA A 161 9.78 3.50 8.17
CA ALA A 161 9.44 2.91 9.46
C ALA A 161 7.95 2.51 9.53
N ARG A 162 7.04 3.39 9.10
CA ARG A 162 5.59 3.12 9.08
C ARG A 162 5.20 2.01 8.10
N ILE A 163 5.83 1.96 6.92
CA ILE A 163 5.62 0.89 5.94
C ILE A 163 6.10 -0.46 6.49
N ARG A 164 7.24 -0.46 7.16
CA ARG A 164 7.82 -1.65 7.80
C ARG A 164 6.95 -2.18 8.92
N ASP A 165 6.31 -1.31 9.71
CA ASP A 165 5.36 -1.72 10.75
C ASP A 165 4.17 -2.50 10.16
N LEU A 166 3.88 -2.32 8.86
CA LEU A 166 2.87 -3.05 8.11
C LEU A 166 3.43 -4.25 7.31
N ASN A 167 4.72 -4.56 7.43
CA ASN A 167 5.45 -5.59 6.66
C ASN A 167 5.43 -5.38 5.14
N LEU A 168 5.34 -4.13 4.68
CA LEU A 168 5.30 -3.79 3.25
C LEU A 168 6.68 -3.38 2.70
N ASP A 169 7.77 -3.80 3.38
CA ASP A 169 9.14 -3.43 3.05
C ASP A 169 9.52 -3.78 1.61
N LEU A 170 9.15 -4.99 1.16
CA LEU A 170 9.43 -5.48 -0.19
C LEU A 170 8.66 -4.70 -1.26
N ARG A 171 7.39 -4.36 -1.00
CA ARG A 171 6.59 -3.52 -1.89
C ARG A 171 7.16 -2.10 -1.99
N PHE A 172 7.67 -1.57 -0.89
CA PHE A 172 8.29 -0.26 -0.90
C PHE A 172 9.60 -0.25 -1.68
N LEU A 173 10.50 -1.21 -1.47
CA LEU A 173 11.74 -1.32 -2.25
C LEU A 173 11.45 -1.58 -3.74
N TRP A 174 10.43 -2.37 -4.04
CA TRP A 174 9.93 -2.55 -5.39
C TRP A 174 9.47 -1.24 -6.03
N LEU A 175 8.70 -0.42 -5.31
CA LEU A 175 8.30 0.91 -5.78
C LEU A 175 9.52 1.78 -6.05
N LEU A 176 10.47 1.85 -5.10
CA LEU A 176 11.67 2.68 -5.24
C LEU A 176 12.49 2.29 -6.48
N ASP A 177 12.68 1.00 -6.73
CA ASP A 177 13.45 0.52 -7.88
C ASP A 177 12.73 0.81 -9.21
N ASN A 178 11.39 0.69 -9.27
CA ASN A 178 10.63 1.09 -10.46
C ASN A 178 10.71 2.59 -10.73
N VAL A 179 10.65 3.42 -9.68
CA VAL A 179 10.73 4.89 -9.81
C VAL A 179 12.14 5.34 -10.19
N LEU A 180 13.18 4.69 -9.66
CA LEU A 180 14.57 4.93 -10.06
C LEU A 180 14.80 4.57 -11.54
N GLU A 181 14.23 3.46 -11.99
CA GLU A 181 14.30 3.08 -13.40
C GLU A 181 13.50 4.04 -14.30
N ALA A 182 12.34 4.53 -13.82
CA ALA A 182 11.59 5.57 -14.50
C ALA A 182 12.42 6.87 -14.64
N PHE A 183 13.15 7.28 -13.60
CA PHE A 183 14.08 8.40 -13.69
C PHE A 183 15.20 8.16 -14.70
N ARG A 184 15.76 6.95 -14.77
CA ARG A 184 16.76 6.60 -15.79
C ARG A 184 16.20 6.80 -17.21
N LEU A 185 15.03 6.24 -17.49
CA LEU A 185 14.36 6.36 -18.78
C LEU A 185 14.04 7.82 -19.14
N GLU A 186 13.59 8.61 -18.16
CA GLU A 186 13.27 10.02 -18.36
C GLU A 186 14.51 10.86 -18.68
N LYS A 187 15.65 10.59 -18.02
CA LYS A 187 16.93 11.25 -18.34
C LYS A 187 17.40 10.93 -19.75
N GLU A 188 17.15 9.72 -20.23
CA GLU A 188 17.51 9.30 -21.59
C GLU A 188 16.62 9.93 -22.66
N ALA A 189 15.37 10.24 -22.31
CA ALA A 189 14.40 10.83 -23.22
C ALA A 189 14.44 12.37 -23.28
N THR A 190 14.87 13.04 -22.21
CA THR A 190 14.78 14.51 -22.11
C THR A 190 15.99 15.27 -22.64
N ASN A 191 15.73 16.41 -23.29
CA ASN A 191 16.75 17.41 -23.65
C ASN A 191 16.70 18.65 -22.74
N ASP A 192 15.76 18.71 -21.79
CA ASP A 192 15.63 19.84 -20.87
C ASP A 192 16.65 19.72 -19.72
N ARG A 193 17.62 20.64 -19.70
CA ARG A 193 18.67 20.70 -18.67
C ARG A 193 18.12 20.92 -17.27
N LYS A 194 17.03 21.69 -17.11
CA LYS A 194 16.43 21.93 -15.78
C LYS A 194 15.79 20.65 -15.26
N LEU A 195 15.05 19.96 -16.13
CA LEU A 195 14.44 18.67 -15.80
C LEU A 195 15.51 17.61 -15.49
N LEU A 196 16.58 17.54 -16.28
CA LEU A 196 17.70 16.63 -16.04
C LEU A 196 18.31 16.84 -14.65
N LEU A 197 18.54 18.09 -14.24
CA LEU A 197 19.04 18.44 -12.92
C LEU A 197 18.07 18.04 -11.80
N ALA A 198 16.76 18.31 -11.99
CA ALA A 198 15.73 17.94 -11.03
C ALA A 198 15.64 16.43 -10.85
N ILE A 199 15.65 15.65 -11.93
CA ILE A 199 15.63 14.18 -11.90
C ILE A 199 16.90 13.65 -11.25
N THR A 200 18.07 14.18 -11.61
CA THR A 200 19.35 13.76 -11.02
C THR A 200 19.37 14.00 -9.50
N LYS A 201 18.85 15.15 -9.05
CA LYS A 201 18.71 15.43 -7.62
C LYS A 201 17.78 14.42 -6.97
N ALA A 202 16.61 14.17 -7.56
CA ALA A 202 15.61 13.29 -7.00
C ALA A 202 16.10 11.83 -6.93
N GLU A 203 16.75 11.35 -7.98
CA GLU A 203 17.39 10.04 -8.06
C GLU A 203 18.41 9.86 -6.92
N ASN A 204 19.30 10.84 -6.69
CA ASN A 204 20.30 10.76 -5.63
C ASN A 204 19.66 10.66 -4.23
N VAL A 205 18.60 11.44 -3.97
CA VAL A 205 17.86 11.35 -2.69
C VAL A 205 17.25 9.96 -2.54
N LEU A 206 16.56 9.49 -3.58
CA LEU A 206 15.85 8.22 -3.55
C LEU A 206 16.82 7.02 -3.43
N GLN A 207 17.95 7.04 -4.13
CA GLN A 207 18.99 5.99 -4.05
C GLN A 207 19.55 5.85 -2.62
N ARG A 208 19.83 6.96 -1.93
CA ARG A 208 20.32 6.93 -0.54
C ARG A 208 19.34 6.24 0.40
N HIS A 209 18.06 6.58 0.27
CA HIS A 209 17.00 5.97 1.08
C HIS A 209 16.75 4.51 0.70
N ARG A 210 16.80 4.19 -0.60
CA ARG A 210 16.69 2.82 -1.12
C ARG A 210 17.80 1.92 -0.58
N ILE A 211 19.05 2.38 -0.56
CA ILE A 211 20.18 1.63 0.04
C ILE A 211 19.93 1.41 1.54
N THR A 212 19.56 2.47 2.27
CA THR A 212 19.34 2.39 3.72
C THR A 212 18.19 1.46 4.09
N ALA A 213 17.09 1.50 3.34
CA ALA A 213 15.95 0.61 3.52
C ALA A 213 16.33 -0.84 3.20
N ASN A 214 17.02 -1.08 2.08
CA ASN A 214 17.43 -2.42 1.68
C ASN A 214 18.32 -3.11 2.72
N LEU A 215 19.23 -2.38 3.37
CA LEU A 215 20.05 -2.92 4.45
C LEU A 215 19.25 -3.43 5.67
N LYS A 216 18.02 -2.93 5.84
CA LYS A 216 17.13 -3.26 6.97
C LYS A 216 16.02 -4.23 6.59
N THR A 217 15.82 -4.47 5.30
CA THR A 217 14.77 -5.33 4.77
C THR A 217 15.31 -6.76 4.59
N PRO A 218 14.66 -7.77 5.18
CA PRO A 218 15.01 -9.16 4.87
C PRO A 218 14.74 -9.47 3.39
N PRO A 219 15.52 -10.35 2.75
CA PRO A 219 15.26 -10.75 1.38
C PRO A 219 13.88 -11.42 1.26
N PRO A 220 13.29 -11.44 0.04
CA PRO A 220 12.07 -12.20 -0.21
C PRO A 220 12.20 -13.64 0.28
N LYS A 221 11.17 -14.13 0.94
CA LYS A 221 11.17 -15.48 1.51
C LYS A 221 11.17 -16.53 0.40
N ILE A 222 11.80 -17.65 0.68
CA ILE A 222 11.78 -18.84 -0.17
C ILE A 222 10.84 -19.83 0.50
N GLY A 223 9.80 -20.24 -0.21
CA GLY A 223 8.84 -21.24 0.24
C GLY A 223 9.46 -22.64 0.31
N LEU A 224 8.74 -23.58 0.92
CA LEU A 224 9.19 -24.96 1.11
C LEU A 224 9.52 -25.71 -0.19
N ASN A 225 8.97 -25.25 -1.32
CA ASN A 225 9.24 -25.78 -2.66
C ASN A 225 10.48 -25.16 -3.33
N GLY A 226 11.24 -24.31 -2.64
CA GLY A 226 12.39 -23.60 -3.18
C GLY A 226 12.04 -22.41 -4.08
N ALA A 227 10.77 -22.08 -4.28
CA ALA A 227 10.33 -20.91 -5.03
C ALA A 227 10.16 -19.69 -4.13
N LEU A 228 10.28 -18.48 -4.70
CA LEU A 228 10.00 -17.24 -3.97
C LEU A 228 8.53 -17.21 -3.50
N GLU A 229 8.30 -16.79 -2.26
CA GLU A 229 6.98 -16.45 -1.77
C GLU A 229 6.56 -15.12 -2.41
N GLU A 230 5.70 -15.20 -3.43
CA GLU A 230 5.28 -14.04 -4.19
C GLU A 230 4.16 -13.26 -3.49
N ASP A 231 4.26 -11.94 -3.48
CA ASP A 231 3.25 -11.01 -3.02
C ASP A 231 2.43 -10.46 -4.20
N SER A 232 1.12 -10.66 -4.16
CA SER A 232 0.19 -10.30 -5.24
C SER A 232 -0.34 -8.88 -5.03
N LEU A 233 0.15 -7.93 -5.82
CA LEU A 233 -0.27 -6.52 -5.77
C LEU A 233 -1.65 -6.32 -6.42
N ASP A 234 -1.85 -6.86 -7.61
CA ASP A 234 -3.03 -6.57 -8.44
C ASP A 234 -4.32 -7.16 -7.84
N GLN A 235 -5.28 -6.31 -7.49
CA GLN A 235 -6.66 -6.74 -7.21
C GLN A 235 -7.40 -7.14 -8.50
N SER A 236 -6.86 -6.79 -9.69
CA SER A 236 -7.49 -6.99 -11.00
C SER A 236 -7.31 -8.39 -11.61
N PHE A 237 -6.57 -9.30 -10.95
CA PHE A 237 -6.51 -10.72 -11.38
C PHE A 237 -7.88 -11.39 -11.46
N ALA A 238 -8.90 -10.79 -10.82
CA ALA A 238 -10.29 -11.17 -10.97
C ALA A 238 -10.87 -10.75 -12.34
N SER A 239 -10.43 -11.39 -13.43
CA SER A 239 -11.37 -11.83 -14.48
C SER A 239 -10.76 -12.78 -15.51
N ASN A 240 -9.51 -12.61 -15.97
CA ASN A 240 -9.05 -13.34 -17.19
C ASN A 240 -7.58 -13.82 -17.26
N GLN A 241 -6.67 -13.51 -16.32
CA GLN A 241 -5.26 -13.93 -16.43
C GLN A 241 -4.86 -14.93 -15.34
N SER A 242 -4.18 -16.01 -15.75
CA SER A 242 -3.64 -16.99 -14.80
C SER A 242 -2.39 -16.44 -14.09
N VAL A 243 -2.16 -16.84 -12.83
CA VAL A 243 -0.93 -16.52 -12.07
C VAL A 243 0.35 -16.81 -12.88
N LYS A 244 0.32 -17.87 -13.69
CA LYS A 244 1.43 -18.27 -14.56
C LYS A 244 1.71 -17.24 -15.66
N GLU A 245 0.69 -16.69 -16.30
CA GLU A 245 0.83 -15.65 -17.32
C GLU A 245 1.38 -14.35 -16.72
N VAL A 246 0.90 -13.98 -15.54
CA VAL A 246 1.34 -12.77 -14.85
C VAL A 246 2.82 -12.89 -14.52
N ARG A 247 3.25 -14.02 -13.96
CA ARG A 247 4.66 -14.29 -13.63
C ARG A 247 5.57 -14.22 -14.87
N GLN A 248 5.09 -14.69 -16.03
CA GLN A 248 5.82 -14.58 -17.29
C GLN A 248 5.98 -13.12 -17.73
N LYS A 249 4.95 -12.30 -17.53
CA LYS A 249 4.93 -10.89 -17.91
C LYS A 249 5.53 -9.93 -16.86
N SER A 250 5.81 -10.39 -15.64
CA SER A 250 6.42 -9.57 -14.60
C SER A 250 7.79 -9.02 -15.00
N SER A 251 8.06 -7.76 -14.65
CA SER A 251 9.37 -7.15 -14.88
C SER A 251 10.48 -7.84 -14.07
N SER A 252 11.75 -7.61 -14.43
CA SER A 252 12.90 -8.08 -13.65
C SER A 252 12.89 -7.53 -12.22
N ILE A 253 12.50 -6.26 -12.03
CA ILE A 253 12.36 -5.61 -10.73
C ILE A 253 11.28 -6.30 -9.89
N SER A 254 10.11 -6.56 -10.48
CA SER A 254 9.00 -7.27 -9.82
C SER A 254 9.43 -8.66 -9.36
N ARG A 255 10.11 -9.43 -10.22
CA ARG A 255 10.64 -10.76 -9.85
C ARG A 255 11.70 -10.69 -8.75
N HIS A 256 12.60 -9.71 -8.81
CA HIS A 256 13.65 -9.53 -7.80
C HIS A 256 13.09 -9.36 -6.39
N TRP A 257 12.01 -8.59 -6.26
CA TRP A 257 11.36 -8.31 -4.98
C TRP A 257 10.26 -9.30 -4.59
N GLY A 258 10.05 -10.36 -5.39
CA GLY A 258 8.98 -11.33 -5.15
C GLY A 258 7.58 -10.71 -5.29
N ILE A 259 7.41 -9.73 -6.17
CA ILE A 259 6.14 -9.03 -6.38
C ILE A 259 5.50 -9.52 -7.68
N LEU A 260 4.27 -10.05 -7.59
CA LEU A 260 3.50 -10.56 -8.72
C LEU A 260 2.59 -9.47 -9.29
N THR A 261 3.01 -8.91 -10.43
CA THR A 261 2.27 -7.89 -11.19
C THR A 261 2.76 -7.87 -12.64
N THR A 262 1.94 -7.35 -13.56
CA THR A 262 2.35 -7.09 -14.95
C THR A 262 2.93 -5.68 -15.15
N LEU A 263 2.93 -4.84 -14.11
CA LEU A 263 3.50 -3.49 -14.17
C LEU A 263 4.98 -3.52 -14.58
N GLN A 264 5.31 -2.63 -15.49
CA GLN A 264 6.65 -2.41 -16.01
C GLN A 264 7.19 -1.06 -15.55
N PRO A 265 8.52 -0.90 -15.45
CA PRO A 265 9.12 0.41 -15.16
C PRO A 265 8.71 1.51 -16.15
N GLN A 266 8.43 1.14 -17.40
CA GLN A 266 7.93 2.04 -18.44
C GLN A 266 6.56 2.64 -18.09
N ASP A 267 5.71 1.91 -17.36
CA ASP A 267 4.40 2.43 -16.94
C ASP A 267 4.57 3.60 -15.95
N PHE A 268 5.54 3.48 -15.04
CA PHE A 268 5.91 4.56 -14.10
C PHE A 268 6.53 5.75 -14.84
N ALA A 269 7.42 5.50 -15.80
CA ALA A 269 8.03 6.55 -16.62
C ALA A 269 6.98 7.31 -17.44
N HIS A 270 6.03 6.59 -18.04
CA HIS A 270 4.95 7.19 -18.80
C HIS A 270 4.09 8.13 -17.94
N THR A 271 3.63 7.66 -16.77
CA THR A 271 2.84 8.49 -15.85
C THR A 271 3.65 9.69 -15.33
N LEU A 272 4.94 9.52 -15.06
CA LEU A 272 5.83 10.62 -14.68
C LEU A 272 5.90 11.68 -15.79
N SER A 273 6.02 11.28 -17.05
CA SER A 273 6.05 12.20 -18.19
C SER A 273 4.71 12.92 -18.39
N GLU A 274 3.59 12.19 -18.34
CA GLU A 274 2.24 12.76 -18.53
C GLU A 274 1.92 13.85 -17.49
N SER A 275 2.23 13.61 -16.21
CA SER A 275 1.96 14.57 -15.14
C SER A 275 2.61 15.94 -15.38
N ARG A 276 3.80 15.97 -15.98
CA ARG A 276 4.52 17.23 -16.24
C ARG A 276 3.96 18.00 -17.44
N HIS A 277 3.39 17.30 -18.42
CA HIS A 277 2.75 17.98 -19.55
C HIS A 277 1.46 18.69 -19.12
N ALA A 278 0.76 18.15 -18.13
CA ALA A 278 -0.43 18.77 -17.55
C ALA A 278 -0.13 20.09 -16.80
N ASP A 279 1.10 20.29 -16.30
CA ASP A 279 1.52 21.53 -15.61
C ASP A 279 1.80 22.71 -16.57
N THR A 280 1.80 22.47 -17.89
CA THR A 280 2.15 23.48 -18.93
C THR A 280 0.94 24.17 -19.58
N HIS A 281 -0.28 23.85 -19.14
CA HIS A 281 -1.54 24.38 -19.67
C HIS A 281 -2.40 24.99 -18.55
#